data_AF-A0A6G9ALB5-F1
#
_entry.id   AF-A0A6G9ALB5-F1
#
_cell.length_a   1.000
_cell.length_b   1.000
_cell.length_c   1.000
_cell.angle_alpha   90.00
_cell.angle_beta   90.00
_cell.angle_gamma   90.00
#
_symmetry.space_group_name_H-M   'P 1'
#
loop_
_entity.id
_entity.type
_entity.pdbx_description
1 polymer ?
#
loop_
_entity_poly.entity_id
_entity_poly.type
_entity_poly.pdbx_seq_one_letter_code
_entity_poly.pdbx_strand_id
1 'polypeptide(L)'
;MISEEDTWVRCRRLVEQKVGWGDSEHWQNRDFEQLSEQILAETGVSLSVSTLKRLWGRIRYDSVPTPTTLDTLARFVGHDSWRSFRQKDTGNQSLVIPEPQQEPLPEPRVLPVTPRIGRWLTASLLSLLLVICIVWAYRQRDTTLRYGPVSFASRPVAKGAPNTVIFQYDATDSNADSVFIQQSWDPRLRARVDKTGHTYTSTYYYPGYYRAKLVLNDSIVREHDVFVASDGWLGTVDREPIPLYLRANTVKKSGEVSITQADLQTVGISLTGDIPETSLFLIDSTGIVDGRHFVFETAVRSTFSQGKAVCQPVSIALLCSTGFHRIPLSVPGCVGELRLVTGNTMVSGQTTDLTGLGVDFSRWVLVRYEVNGKKASVYVNNRLVYQGNESGDVGQVVGLRYGFLGTGTVKFARFQNVDL
;
A
#
# COMPACT_ATOMS: atom_id res chain seq x y z
N MET A 1 -40.39 -14.02 11.00
CA MET A 1 -39.38 -13.02 10.58
C MET A 1 -38.08 -13.41 11.25
N ILE A 2 -37.09 -13.87 10.48
CA ILE A 2 -35.75 -14.18 11.01
C ILE A 2 -35.07 -12.84 11.30
N SER A 3 -34.46 -12.70 12.49
CA SER A 3 -33.73 -11.49 12.86
C SER A 3 -32.54 -11.27 11.91
N GLU A 4 -32.17 -10.02 11.63
CA GLU A 4 -30.95 -9.73 10.84
C GLU A 4 -29.70 -10.34 11.46
N GLU A 5 -29.70 -10.48 12.79
CA GLU A 5 -28.65 -11.10 13.58
C GLU A 5 -28.49 -12.60 13.27
N ASP A 6 -29.60 -13.33 13.14
CA ASP A 6 -29.59 -14.78 12.84
C ASP A 6 -29.07 -15.09 11.42
N THR A 7 -29.37 -14.19 10.47
CA THR A 7 -28.94 -14.35 9.05
C THR A 7 -27.44 -14.15 8.90
N TRP A 8 -26.88 -13.19 9.65
CA TRP A 8 -25.44 -12.93 9.69
C TRP A 8 -24.67 -14.09 10.32
N VAL A 9 -25.13 -14.60 11.46
CA VAL A 9 -24.51 -15.76 12.15
C VAL A 9 -24.45 -16.98 11.22
N ARG A 10 -25.50 -17.21 10.43
CA ARG A 10 -25.53 -18.28 9.42
C ARG A 10 -24.51 -18.08 8.31
N CYS A 11 -24.39 -16.88 7.75
CA CYS A 11 -23.39 -16.59 6.72
C CYS A 11 -21.97 -16.84 7.24
N ARG A 12 -21.68 -16.38 8.47
CA ARG A 12 -20.39 -16.61 9.14
C ARG A 12 -20.05 -18.10 9.25
N ARG A 13 -21.02 -18.92 9.68
CA ARG A 13 -20.85 -20.38 9.79
C ARG A 13 -20.59 -21.06 8.44
N LEU A 14 -21.24 -20.60 7.37
CA LEU A 14 -21.01 -21.15 6.02
C LEU A 14 -19.61 -20.80 5.50
N VAL A 15 -19.12 -19.59 5.79
CA VAL A 15 -17.73 -19.21 5.49
C VAL A 15 -16.75 -20.11 6.24
N GLU A 16 -16.96 -20.33 7.55
CA GLU A 16 -16.12 -21.22 8.38
C GLU A 16 -16.13 -22.67 7.87
N GLN A 17 -17.30 -23.19 7.47
CA GLN A 17 -17.42 -24.51 6.87
C GLN A 17 -16.69 -24.62 5.53
N LYS A 18 -16.77 -23.57 4.70
CA LYS A 18 -16.12 -23.55 3.39
C LYS A 18 -14.60 -23.57 3.49
N VAL A 19 -14.02 -22.81 4.43
CA VAL A 19 -12.56 -22.77 4.61
C VAL A 19 -12.03 -23.96 5.41
N GLY A 20 -12.85 -24.57 6.28
CA GLY A 20 -12.50 -25.80 6.99
C GLY A 20 -11.41 -25.64 8.06
N TRP A 21 -11.09 -24.42 8.49
CA TRP A 21 -10.03 -24.11 9.45
C TRP A 21 -10.44 -24.25 10.93
N GLY A 22 -11.63 -24.81 11.18
CA GLY A 22 -12.20 -24.92 12.52
C GLY A 22 -12.82 -23.61 13.00
N ASP A 23 -13.06 -23.53 14.32
CA ASP A 23 -13.78 -22.42 14.93
C ASP A 23 -13.02 -21.10 14.79
N SER A 24 -13.72 -20.07 14.30
CA SER A 24 -13.16 -18.74 14.11
C SER A 24 -12.72 -18.06 15.40
N GLU A 25 -13.14 -18.57 16.58
CA GLU A 25 -12.63 -18.19 17.90
C GLU A 25 -11.13 -18.50 18.13
N HIS A 26 -10.52 -19.34 17.29
CA HIS A 26 -9.09 -19.66 17.34
C HIS A 26 -8.26 -19.05 16.19
N TRP A 27 -8.91 -18.38 15.23
CA TRP A 27 -8.22 -17.77 14.10
C TRP A 27 -7.23 -16.68 14.53
N GLN A 28 -6.00 -16.79 14.04
CA GLN A 28 -4.93 -15.82 14.19
C GLN A 28 -4.92 -14.81 13.03
N ASN A 29 -4.06 -13.79 13.11
CA ASN A 29 -3.96 -12.77 12.05
C ASN A 29 -3.74 -13.38 10.66
N ARG A 30 -2.92 -14.42 10.58
CA ARG A 30 -2.62 -15.16 9.35
C ARG A 30 -3.86 -15.82 8.73
N ASP A 31 -4.78 -16.33 9.55
CA ASP A 31 -6.00 -16.97 9.05
C ASP A 31 -6.94 -15.92 8.42
N PHE A 32 -6.99 -14.71 8.99
CA PHE A 32 -7.74 -13.60 8.38
C PHE A 32 -7.06 -13.04 7.12
N GLU A 33 -5.73 -13.08 7.03
CA GLU A 33 -4.97 -12.77 5.81
C GLU A 33 -5.30 -13.78 4.70
N GLN A 34 -5.25 -15.08 5.01
CA GLN A 34 -5.61 -16.13 4.07
C GLN A 34 -7.10 -16.06 3.65
N LEU A 35 -8.01 -15.74 4.57
CA LEU A 35 -9.42 -15.54 4.24
C LEU A 35 -9.61 -14.36 3.29
N SER A 36 -8.90 -13.25 3.51
CA SER A 36 -8.92 -12.07 2.64
C SER A 36 -8.46 -12.42 1.22
N GLU A 37 -7.36 -13.19 1.11
CA GLU A 37 -6.83 -13.66 -0.16
C GLU A 37 -7.78 -14.60 -0.90
N GLN A 38 -8.43 -15.55 -0.20
CA GLN A 38 -9.41 -16.46 -0.81
C GLN A 38 -10.67 -15.74 -1.27
N ILE A 39 -11.20 -14.81 -0.46
CA ILE A 39 -12.35 -13.99 -0.86
C ILE A 39 -12.02 -13.17 -2.10
N LEU A 40 -10.84 -12.57 -2.16
CA LEU A 40 -10.38 -11.83 -3.33
C LEU A 40 -10.25 -12.74 -4.57
N ALA A 41 -9.66 -13.92 -4.42
CA ALA A 41 -9.46 -14.85 -5.51
C ALA A 41 -10.77 -15.34 -6.13
N GLU A 42 -11.80 -15.56 -5.32
CA GLU A 42 -13.08 -16.11 -5.80
C GLU A 42 -14.12 -15.05 -6.17
N THR A 43 -14.14 -13.91 -5.50
CA THR A 43 -15.18 -12.89 -5.70
C THR A 43 -14.70 -11.67 -6.49
N GLY A 44 -13.38 -11.54 -6.69
CA GLY A 44 -12.75 -10.36 -7.30
C GLY A 44 -12.81 -9.09 -6.44
N VAL A 45 -13.30 -9.19 -5.20
CA VAL A 45 -13.45 -8.05 -4.27
C VAL A 45 -12.57 -8.28 -3.05
N SER A 46 -11.69 -7.32 -2.75
CA SER A 46 -10.82 -7.40 -1.57
C SER A 46 -11.56 -6.91 -0.32
N LEU A 47 -11.65 -7.76 0.70
CA LEU A 47 -12.06 -7.37 2.04
C LEU A 47 -10.82 -7.30 2.93
N SER A 48 -10.56 -6.14 3.54
CA SER A 48 -9.38 -5.98 4.40
C SER A 48 -9.42 -6.90 5.62
N VAL A 49 -8.25 -7.34 6.09
CA VAL A 49 -8.09 -8.14 7.32
C VAL A 49 -8.76 -7.46 8.52
N SER A 50 -8.71 -6.14 8.59
CA SER A 50 -9.37 -5.36 9.65
C SER A 50 -10.91 -5.41 9.56
N THR A 51 -11.46 -5.42 8.34
CA THR A 51 -12.90 -5.58 8.09
C THR A 51 -13.36 -6.99 8.49
N LEU A 52 -12.62 -8.03 8.10
CA LEU A 52 -12.92 -9.41 8.48
C LEU A 52 -12.84 -9.60 10.00
N LYS A 53 -11.81 -9.10 10.67
CA LYS A 53 -11.70 -9.17 12.13
C LYS A 53 -12.86 -8.50 12.87
N ARG A 54 -13.40 -7.39 12.33
CA ARG A 54 -14.57 -6.69 12.89
C ARG A 54 -15.85 -7.51 12.71
N LEU A 55 -16.06 -8.09 11.54
CA LEU A 55 -17.21 -8.97 11.24
C LEU A 55 -17.22 -10.23 12.12
N TRP A 56 -16.04 -10.76 12.44
CA TRP A 56 -15.86 -11.90 13.34
C TRP A 56 -15.76 -11.52 14.83
N GLY A 57 -16.03 -10.27 15.20
CA GLY A 57 -16.08 -9.83 16.60
C GLY A 57 -14.73 -9.78 17.33
N ARG A 58 -13.60 -9.82 16.59
CA ARG A 58 -12.23 -9.75 17.16
C ARG A 58 -11.79 -8.34 17.51
N ILE A 59 -12.47 -7.33 16.98
CA ILE A 59 -12.22 -5.91 17.21
C ILE A 59 -13.60 -5.26 17.41
N ARG A 60 -13.72 -4.32 18.37
CA ARG A 60 -14.97 -3.56 18.57
C ARG A 60 -15.43 -2.91 17.26
N TYR A 61 -16.71 -3.05 16.98
CA TYR A 61 -17.32 -2.61 15.73
C TYR A 61 -18.66 -1.93 16.05
N ASP A 62 -18.69 -0.61 15.90
CA ASP A 62 -19.81 0.24 16.32
C ASP A 62 -20.77 0.60 15.16
N SER A 63 -20.70 -0.10 14.03
CA SER A 63 -21.49 0.20 12.83
C SER A 63 -21.97 -1.06 12.11
N VAL A 64 -23.15 -1.04 11.49
CA VAL A 64 -23.68 -2.18 10.72
C VAL A 64 -22.79 -2.48 9.49
N PRO A 65 -22.52 -3.76 9.14
CA PRO A 65 -21.77 -4.11 7.93
C PRO A 65 -22.32 -3.43 6.67
N THR A 66 -21.45 -2.92 5.81
CA THR A 66 -21.91 -2.30 4.55
C THR A 66 -22.56 -3.35 3.64
N PRO A 67 -23.59 -2.98 2.85
CA PRO A 67 -24.24 -3.91 1.92
C PRO A 67 -23.27 -4.60 0.97
N THR A 68 -22.23 -3.87 0.52
CA THR A 68 -21.16 -4.40 -0.33
C THR A 68 -20.32 -5.50 0.33
N THR A 69 -20.10 -5.38 1.64
CA THR A 69 -19.37 -6.38 2.43
C THR A 69 -20.19 -7.66 2.57
N LEU A 70 -21.49 -7.50 2.85
CA LEU A 70 -22.44 -8.61 2.95
C LEU A 70 -22.64 -9.34 1.61
N ASP A 71 -22.75 -8.60 0.51
CA ASP A 71 -22.84 -9.17 -0.85
C ASP A 71 -21.57 -9.95 -1.24
N THR A 72 -20.40 -9.49 -0.78
CA THR A 72 -19.12 -10.16 -1.06
C THR A 72 -19.02 -11.48 -0.30
N LEU A 73 -19.45 -11.52 0.96
CA LEU A 73 -19.48 -12.77 1.73
C LEU A 73 -20.53 -13.75 1.22
N ALA A 74 -21.71 -13.29 0.80
CA ALA A 74 -22.71 -14.13 0.15
C ALA A 74 -22.18 -14.79 -1.13
N ARG A 75 -21.48 -14.01 -1.98
CA ARG A 75 -20.81 -14.54 -3.18
C ARG A 75 -19.73 -15.54 -2.85
N PHE A 76 -18.95 -15.27 -1.80
CA PHE A 76 -17.95 -16.22 -1.33
C PHE A 76 -18.56 -17.55 -0.87
N VAL A 77 -19.75 -17.57 -0.27
CA VAL A 77 -20.45 -18.83 0.09
C VAL A 77 -21.30 -19.42 -1.03
N GLY A 78 -21.19 -18.91 -2.27
CA GLY A 78 -21.83 -19.47 -3.46
C GLY A 78 -23.24 -18.94 -3.76
N HIS A 79 -23.57 -17.72 -3.32
CA HIS A 79 -24.84 -17.05 -3.60
C HIS A 79 -24.64 -15.76 -4.41
N ASP A 80 -25.54 -15.44 -5.35
CA ASP A 80 -25.35 -14.29 -6.26
C ASP A 80 -25.29 -12.92 -5.56
N SER A 81 -26.02 -12.75 -4.43
CA SER A 81 -26.02 -11.52 -3.62
C SER A 81 -26.53 -11.82 -2.20
N TRP A 82 -26.32 -10.88 -1.27
CA TRP A 82 -26.89 -10.93 0.07
C TRP A 82 -28.42 -11.02 0.04
N ARG A 83 -29.05 -10.39 -0.96
CA ARG A 83 -30.50 -10.45 -1.15
C ARG A 83 -30.98 -11.84 -1.59
N SER A 84 -30.23 -12.54 -2.46
CA SER A 84 -30.55 -13.91 -2.86
C SER A 84 -30.25 -14.93 -1.75
N PHE A 85 -29.23 -14.65 -0.92
CA PHE A 85 -28.96 -15.39 0.31
C PHE A 85 -30.14 -15.32 1.30
N ARG A 86 -30.75 -14.13 1.46
CA ARG A 86 -31.96 -13.95 2.28
C ARG A 86 -33.22 -14.60 1.72
N GLN A 87 -33.36 -14.66 0.39
CA GLN A 87 -34.57 -15.15 -0.28
C GLN A 87 -34.64 -16.68 -0.43
N LYS A 88 -33.50 -17.39 -0.36
CA LYS A 88 -33.50 -18.87 -0.34
C LYS A 88 -34.19 -19.49 0.90
N ASP A 89 -34.59 -18.68 1.87
CA ASP A 89 -35.47 -19.08 2.99
C ASP A 89 -36.97 -18.84 2.71
N THR A 90 -37.39 -18.48 1.49
CA THR A 90 -38.83 -18.26 1.17
C THR A 90 -39.33 -18.95 -0.10
N GLY A 91 -38.54 -19.79 -0.77
CA GLY A 91 -38.95 -20.44 -2.00
C GLY A 91 -38.47 -21.88 -2.11
N ASN A 92 -39.42 -22.82 -2.08
CA ASN A 92 -39.28 -24.21 -2.52
C ASN A 92 -38.41 -24.33 -3.77
N GLN A 93 -37.43 -25.22 -3.75
CA GLN A 93 -37.07 -25.98 -4.95
C GLN A 93 -36.60 -27.38 -4.57
N SER A 94 -37.42 -28.35 -4.97
CA SER A 94 -37.05 -29.74 -5.20
C SER A 94 -35.73 -29.83 -5.93
N LEU A 95 -34.77 -30.54 -5.33
CA LEU A 95 -33.78 -31.27 -6.09
C LEU A 95 -34.12 -32.75 -5.94
N VAL A 96 -34.40 -33.34 -7.09
CA VAL A 96 -34.76 -34.74 -7.31
C VAL A 96 -33.68 -35.63 -6.70
N ILE A 97 -34.06 -36.42 -5.69
CA ILE A 97 -33.27 -37.49 -5.11
C ILE A 97 -33.68 -38.79 -5.83
N PRO A 98 -32.74 -39.60 -6.36
CA PRO A 98 -33.07 -40.90 -6.89
C PRO A 98 -33.56 -41.84 -5.78
N GLU A 99 -34.62 -42.56 -6.12
CA GLU A 99 -35.36 -43.55 -5.36
C GLU A 99 -34.50 -44.54 -4.55
N PRO A 100 -34.71 -44.67 -3.22
CA PRO A 100 -34.19 -45.77 -2.43
C PRO A 100 -35.21 -46.93 -2.42
N GLN A 101 -34.73 -48.12 -2.78
CA GLN A 101 -35.44 -49.38 -2.61
C GLN A 101 -35.78 -49.63 -1.13
N GLN A 102 -36.98 -50.17 -0.90
CA GLN A 102 -37.49 -50.57 0.40
C GLN A 102 -36.66 -51.72 1.00
N GLU A 103 -36.12 -51.51 2.19
CA GLU A 103 -35.81 -52.59 3.13
C GLU A 103 -36.75 -52.51 4.36
N PRO A 104 -37.08 -53.65 5.01
CA PRO A 104 -38.18 -53.74 5.96
C PRO A 104 -37.84 -53.14 7.33
N LEU A 105 -38.87 -52.59 7.98
CA LEU A 105 -38.85 -52.04 9.34
C LEU A 105 -38.35 -53.04 10.41
N PRO A 106 -37.45 -52.64 11.33
CA PRO A 106 -37.30 -53.31 12.62
C PRO A 106 -38.09 -52.60 13.73
N GLU A 107 -38.69 -53.41 14.60
CA GLU A 107 -39.46 -53.03 15.79
C GLU A 107 -38.67 -52.20 16.82
N PRO A 108 -39.35 -51.39 17.66
CA PRO A 108 -38.68 -50.52 18.62
C PRO A 108 -38.12 -51.31 19.82
N ARG A 109 -36.80 -51.24 20.01
CA ARG A 109 -36.15 -51.62 21.28
C ARG A 109 -35.98 -50.38 22.16
N VAL A 110 -36.64 -50.39 23.30
CA VAL A 110 -36.35 -49.49 24.44
C VAL A 110 -35.02 -49.89 25.07
N LEU A 111 -34.07 -48.94 25.14
CA LEU A 111 -32.84 -49.09 25.91
C LEU A 111 -32.93 -48.30 27.23
N PRO A 112 -32.35 -48.82 28.33
CA PRO A 112 -32.41 -48.19 29.64
C PRO A 112 -31.39 -47.05 29.77
N VAL A 113 -31.82 -45.93 30.36
CA VAL A 113 -30.95 -44.82 30.71
C VAL A 113 -30.22 -45.13 32.02
N THR A 114 -28.89 -45.08 32.01
CA THR A 114 -28.07 -45.05 33.23
C THR A 114 -27.28 -43.73 33.29
N PRO A 115 -26.99 -43.19 34.49
CA PRO A 115 -26.45 -41.84 34.61
C PRO A 115 -24.92 -41.86 34.45
N ARG A 116 -24.41 -41.28 33.36
CA ARG A 116 -22.96 -41.07 33.11
C ARG A 116 -22.56 -39.59 33.14
N ILE A 117 -23.23 -38.77 33.95
CA ILE A 117 -23.00 -37.31 33.99
C ILE A 117 -21.64 -36.95 34.64
N GLY A 118 -21.07 -37.81 35.50
CA GLY A 118 -19.77 -37.56 36.14
C GLY A 118 -18.52 -37.64 35.24
N ARG A 119 -18.58 -38.36 34.11
CA ARG A 119 -17.42 -38.50 33.18
C ARG A 119 -17.29 -37.33 32.20
N TRP A 120 -18.38 -36.60 31.92
CA TRP A 120 -18.35 -35.43 31.04
C TRP A 120 -17.92 -34.15 31.79
N LEU A 121 -18.29 -34.02 33.07
CA LEU A 121 -17.84 -32.93 33.93
C LEU A 121 -16.34 -32.98 34.20
N THR A 122 -15.79 -34.18 34.41
CA THR A 122 -14.35 -34.38 34.61
C THR A 122 -13.54 -34.10 33.33
N ALA A 123 -14.03 -34.49 32.15
CA ALA A 123 -13.41 -34.17 30.87
C ALA A 123 -13.41 -32.67 30.56
N SER A 124 -14.51 -31.96 30.86
CA SER A 124 -14.62 -30.51 30.67
C SER A 124 -13.71 -29.73 31.63
N LEU A 125 -13.58 -30.19 32.89
CA LEU A 125 -12.66 -29.59 33.85
C LEU A 125 -11.19 -29.78 33.43
N LEU A 126 -10.84 -30.96 32.91
CA LEU A 126 -9.51 -31.24 32.37
C LEU A 126 -9.19 -30.42 31.11
N SER A 127 -10.15 -30.20 30.21
CA SER A 127 -9.93 -29.33 29.04
C SER A 127 -9.78 -27.87 29.45
N LEU A 128 -10.55 -27.41 30.43
CA LEU A 128 -10.42 -26.06 30.98
C LEU A 128 -9.07 -25.86 31.67
N LEU A 129 -8.62 -26.84 32.46
CA LEU A 129 -7.28 -26.84 33.07
C LEU A 129 -6.18 -26.86 32.01
N LEU A 130 -6.34 -27.61 30.93
CA LEU A 130 -5.40 -27.63 29.80
C LEU A 130 -5.32 -26.26 29.12
N VAL A 131 -6.47 -25.63 28.85
CA VAL A 131 -6.52 -24.27 28.27
C VAL A 131 -5.88 -23.25 29.21
N ILE A 132 -6.18 -23.32 30.51
CA ILE A 132 -5.56 -22.44 31.52
C ILE A 132 -4.03 -22.66 31.56
N CYS A 133 -3.56 -23.91 31.55
CA CYS A 133 -2.14 -24.23 31.48
C CYS A 133 -1.49 -23.72 30.19
N ILE A 134 -2.14 -23.83 29.04
CA ILE A 134 -1.64 -23.31 27.75
C ILE A 134 -1.56 -21.78 27.80
N VAL A 135 -2.61 -21.10 28.29
CA VAL A 135 -2.63 -19.63 28.43
C VAL A 135 -1.56 -19.17 29.42
N TRP A 136 -1.39 -19.86 30.54
CA TRP A 136 -0.37 -19.55 31.54
C TRP A 136 1.03 -19.78 30.99
N ALA A 137 1.27 -20.88 30.27
CA ALA A 137 2.52 -21.15 29.56
C ALA A 137 2.82 -20.10 28.47
N TYR A 138 1.80 -19.63 27.74
CA TYR A 138 1.95 -18.54 26.78
C TYR A 138 2.25 -17.20 27.44
N ARG A 139 1.63 -16.89 28.58
CA ARG A 139 1.90 -15.66 29.35
C ARG A 139 3.27 -15.66 30.03
N GLN A 140 3.85 -16.84 30.27
CA GLN A 140 5.21 -16.97 30.81
C GLN A 140 6.30 -16.95 29.76
N ARG A 141 5.98 -17.02 28.46
CA ARG A 141 6.99 -16.78 27.43
C ARG A 141 7.41 -15.32 27.51
N ASP A 142 8.64 -15.12 27.93
CA ASP A 142 9.31 -13.83 27.90
C ASP A 142 9.49 -13.43 26.43
N THR A 143 8.56 -12.64 25.89
CA THR A 143 8.58 -12.17 24.50
C THR A 143 9.48 -10.95 24.31
N THR A 144 10.28 -10.59 25.32
CA THR A 144 11.20 -9.47 25.21
C THR A 144 12.30 -9.81 24.20
N LEU A 145 12.38 -9.02 23.14
CA LEU A 145 13.44 -9.12 22.16
C LEU A 145 14.77 -8.75 22.83
N ARG A 146 15.73 -9.66 22.81
CA ARG A 146 17.10 -9.51 23.30
C ARG A 146 18.04 -9.75 22.13
N TYR A 147 18.96 -8.83 21.92
CA TYR A 147 19.97 -8.94 20.89
C TYR A 147 21.25 -8.24 21.36
N GLY A 148 22.38 -8.81 21.00
CA GLY A 148 23.68 -8.19 21.20
C GLY A 148 24.03 -7.25 20.04
N PRO A 149 25.32 -7.12 19.67
CA PRO A 149 25.74 -6.22 18.61
C PRO A 149 25.28 -6.73 17.24
N VAL A 150 24.25 -6.10 16.68
CA VAL A 150 23.79 -6.33 15.30
C VAL A 150 24.50 -5.42 14.31
N SER A 151 24.81 -5.95 13.13
CA SER A 151 25.36 -5.17 12.01
C SER A 151 24.36 -5.05 10.88
N PHE A 152 24.32 -3.89 10.24
CA PHE A 152 23.50 -3.64 9.06
C PHE A 152 24.13 -2.53 8.23
N ALA A 153 24.52 -2.86 7.01
CA ALA A 153 25.13 -1.95 6.07
C ALA A 153 24.63 -2.28 4.66
N SER A 154 24.73 -1.32 3.75
CA SER A 154 24.41 -1.59 2.35
C SER A 154 25.27 -0.81 1.39
N ARG A 155 25.34 -1.31 0.15
CA ARG A 155 26.00 -0.61 -0.96
C ARG A 155 25.29 -0.90 -2.28
N PRO A 156 25.02 0.12 -3.11
CA PRO A 156 24.63 -0.09 -4.49
C PRO A 156 25.79 -0.71 -5.29
N VAL A 157 25.48 -1.46 -6.35
CA VAL A 157 26.50 -2.11 -7.20
C VAL A 157 26.74 -1.40 -8.52
N ALA A 158 25.82 -0.51 -8.92
CA ALA A 158 25.89 0.23 -10.17
C ALA A 158 25.66 1.74 -9.95
N LYS A 159 25.72 2.52 -11.02
CA LYS A 159 25.15 3.88 -11.09
C LYS A 159 23.82 3.83 -11.84
N GLY A 160 22.91 4.74 -11.53
CA GLY A 160 21.60 4.78 -12.18
C GLY A 160 20.61 3.76 -11.61
N ALA A 161 19.43 3.71 -12.22
CA ALA A 161 18.42 2.67 -12.01
C ALA A 161 18.24 1.83 -13.30
N PRO A 162 17.96 0.52 -13.20
CA PRO A 162 17.83 -0.23 -11.96
C PRO A 162 19.18 -0.46 -11.26
N ASN A 163 19.15 -0.60 -9.93
CA ASN A 163 20.34 -0.82 -9.12
C ASN A 163 20.13 -1.90 -8.07
N THR A 164 20.95 -2.94 -8.08
CA THR A 164 20.96 -3.92 -7.00
C THR A 164 21.74 -3.36 -5.81
N VAL A 165 21.11 -3.33 -4.64
CA VAL A 165 21.76 -2.97 -3.38
C VAL A 165 22.04 -4.25 -2.62
N ILE A 166 23.30 -4.43 -2.25
CA ILE A 166 23.74 -5.53 -1.40
C ILE A 166 23.66 -5.06 0.04
N PHE A 167 22.87 -5.76 0.83
CA PHE A 167 22.75 -5.61 2.28
C PHE A 167 23.65 -6.63 2.96
N GLN A 168 24.56 -6.15 3.79
CA GLN A 168 25.35 -6.96 4.71
C GLN A 168 24.72 -6.83 6.09
N TYR A 169 24.47 -7.95 6.75
CA TYR A 169 23.81 -7.94 8.05
C TYR A 169 24.32 -9.06 8.95
N ASP A 170 24.17 -8.87 10.25
CA ASP A 170 24.36 -9.92 11.25
C ASP A 170 23.31 -9.76 12.34
N ALA A 171 22.46 -10.78 12.47
CA ALA A 171 21.40 -10.89 13.47
C ALA A 171 21.51 -12.17 14.30
N THR A 172 22.66 -12.86 14.21
CA THR A 172 22.89 -14.18 14.85
C THR A 172 22.76 -14.11 16.36
N ASP A 173 23.35 -13.08 16.98
CA ASP A 173 23.25 -12.78 18.41
C ASP A 173 21.93 -12.09 18.76
N SER A 174 20.82 -12.79 18.54
CA SER A 174 19.48 -12.36 18.97
C SER A 174 18.61 -13.53 19.38
N ASN A 175 17.56 -13.30 20.15
CA ASN A 175 16.49 -14.28 20.37
C ASN A 175 15.32 -14.12 19.38
N ALA A 176 15.52 -13.39 18.27
CA ALA A 176 14.47 -13.16 17.28
C ALA A 176 14.04 -14.46 16.61
N ASP A 177 12.73 -14.62 16.43
CA ASP A 177 12.09 -15.72 15.70
C ASP A 177 12.10 -15.45 14.19
N SER A 178 12.14 -14.18 13.81
CA SER A 178 12.14 -13.73 12.43
C SER A 178 13.01 -12.50 12.24
N VAL A 179 13.70 -12.45 11.10
CA VAL A 179 14.55 -11.35 10.68
C VAL A 179 14.04 -10.88 9.32
N PHE A 180 13.90 -9.57 9.17
CA PHE A 180 13.48 -8.97 7.92
C PHE A 180 14.40 -7.82 7.54
N ILE A 181 14.57 -7.64 6.23
CA ILE A 181 15.12 -6.43 5.66
C ILE A 181 13.97 -5.68 4.98
N GLN A 182 13.72 -4.46 5.43
CA GLN A 182 12.79 -3.53 4.81
C GLN A 182 13.60 -2.61 3.90
N GLN A 183 13.31 -2.63 2.60
CA GLN A 183 14.11 -1.88 1.62
C GLN A 183 13.77 -0.38 1.55
N SER A 184 12.64 0.04 2.13
CA SER A 184 12.19 1.44 2.06
C SER A 184 11.43 1.84 3.32
N TRP A 185 10.82 3.03 3.29
CA TRP A 185 9.91 3.49 4.33
C TRP A 185 8.59 2.68 4.39
N ASP A 186 8.24 1.93 3.34
CA ASP A 186 7.00 1.15 3.26
C ASP A 186 7.12 -0.17 4.03
N PRO A 187 6.35 -0.38 5.12
CA PRO A 187 6.39 -1.62 5.89
C PRO A 187 5.90 -2.85 5.11
N ARG A 188 5.21 -2.67 3.99
CA ARG A 188 4.78 -3.76 3.11
C ARG A 188 5.95 -4.35 2.31
N LEU A 189 7.03 -3.58 2.12
CA LEU A 189 8.22 -4.01 1.38
C LEU A 189 9.28 -4.62 2.32
N ARG A 190 8.86 -5.61 3.11
CA ARG A 190 9.72 -6.42 3.99
C ARG A 190 10.00 -7.76 3.36
N ALA A 191 11.28 -8.11 3.25
CA ALA A 191 11.71 -9.44 2.88
C ALA A 191 12.19 -10.19 4.11
N ARG A 192 11.64 -11.38 4.36
CA ARG A 192 12.16 -12.27 5.41
C ARG A 192 13.52 -12.80 4.97
N VAL A 193 14.50 -12.74 5.86
CA VAL A 193 15.86 -13.24 5.63
C VAL A 193 16.24 -14.26 6.69
N ASP A 194 17.24 -15.08 6.39
CA ASP A 194 17.77 -16.04 7.37
C ASP A 194 18.49 -15.28 8.48
N LYS A 195 18.21 -15.60 9.74
CA LYS A 195 18.90 -15.04 10.91
C LYS A 195 20.40 -15.32 10.90
N THR A 196 20.79 -16.46 10.36
CA THR A 196 22.19 -16.91 10.20
C THR A 196 22.80 -16.51 8.86
N GLY A 197 22.01 -15.89 7.98
CA GLY A 197 22.51 -15.30 6.75
C GLY A 197 23.27 -14.00 7.03
N HIS A 198 24.17 -13.65 6.10
CA HIS A 198 24.99 -12.44 6.18
C HIS A 198 24.84 -11.51 4.99
N THR A 199 24.06 -11.90 3.99
CA THR A 199 23.89 -11.13 2.76
C THR A 199 22.48 -11.28 2.22
N TYR A 200 21.91 -10.15 1.83
CA TYR A 200 20.64 -10.07 1.12
C TYR A 200 20.78 -9.04 0.00
N THR A 201 20.11 -9.24 -1.11
CA THR A 201 20.16 -8.30 -2.24
C THR A 201 18.75 -7.93 -2.64
N SER A 202 18.52 -6.64 -2.89
CA SER A 202 17.27 -6.16 -3.49
C SER A 202 17.57 -5.18 -4.62
N THR A 203 16.77 -5.26 -5.69
CA THR A 203 16.89 -4.39 -6.86
C THR A 203 15.90 -3.25 -6.77
N TYR A 204 16.42 -2.03 -6.87
CA TYR A 204 15.65 -0.80 -6.89
C TYR A 204 15.44 -0.39 -8.34
N TYR A 205 14.17 -0.40 -8.79
CA TYR A 205 13.80 -0.06 -10.16
C TYR A 205 13.58 1.44 -10.39
N TYR A 206 13.36 2.19 -9.32
CA TYR A 206 13.29 3.65 -9.39
C TYR A 206 14.51 4.24 -8.71
N PRO A 207 15.04 5.37 -9.21
CA PRO A 207 15.99 6.14 -8.45
C PRO A 207 15.25 6.79 -7.27
N GLY A 208 15.96 7.04 -6.18
CA GLY A 208 15.34 7.57 -4.98
C GLY A 208 16.24 7.58 -3.77
N TYR A 209 15.68 8.07 -2.68
CA TYR A 209 16.25 8.01 -1.34
C TYR A 209 15.36 7.14 -0.48
N TYR A 210 15.94 6.09 0.07
CA TYR A 210 15.23 5.05 0.79
C TYR A 210 15.79 4.90 2.19
N ARG A 211 14.94 4.64 3.18
CA ARG A 211 15.34 4.26 4.54
C ARG A 211 15.28 2.75 4.67
N ALA A 212 16.42 2.08 4.58
CA ALA A 212 16.50 0.64 4.76
C ALA A 212 16.51 0.30 6.26
N LYS A 213 15.88 -0.81 6.64
CA LYS A 213 15.74 -1.22 8.04
C LYS A 213 16.02 -2.70 8.23
N LEU A 214 16.77 -3.03 9.27
CA LEU A 214 16.86 -4.37 9.82
C LEU A 214 15.81 -4.51 10.92
N VAL A 215 14.90 -5.46 10.75
CA VAL A 215 13.76 -5.68 11.65
C VAL A 215 13.89 -7.07 12.25
N LEU A 216 13.89 -7.15 13.58
CA LEU A 216 13.86 -8.39 14.35
C LEU A 216 12.48 -8.55 14.98
N ASN A 217 11.78 -9.64 14.65
CA ASN A 217 10.35 -9.79 14.90
C ASN A 217 9.60 -8.58 14.32
N ASP A 218 9.11 -7.68 15.17
CA ASP A 218 8.43 -6.45 14.79
C ASP A 218 9.22 -5.16 15.11
N SER A 219 10.42 -5.28 15.68
CA SER A 219 11.23 -4.15 16.13
C SER A 219 12.30 -3.78 15.10
N ILE A 220 12.35 -2.50 14.72
CA ILE A 220 13.45 -1.93 13.94
C ILE A 220 14.65 -1.79 14.86
N VAL A 221 15.73 -2.54 14.62
CA VAL A 221 16.94 -2.53 15.46
C VAL A 221 18.08 -1.71 14.87
N ARG A 222 18.09 -1.57 13.53
CA ARG A 222 19.01 -0.73 12.77
C ARG A 222 18.30 -0.16 11.55
N GLU A 223 18.68 1.05 11.18
CA GLU A 223 18.27 1.65 9.92
C GLU A 223 19.34 2.62 9.42
N HIS A 224 19.40 2.77 8.10
CA HIS A 224 20.29 3.72 7.44
C HIS A 224 19.74 4.07 6.06
N ASP A 225 20.32 5.10 5.47
CA ASP A 225 19.89 5.63 4.19
C ASP A 225 20.53 4.90 3.01
N VAL A 226 19.73 4.67 1.97
CA VAL A 226 20.13 4.07 0.70
C VAL A 226 19.78 5.03 -0.41
N PHE A 227 20.79 5.52 -1.10
CA PHE A 227 20.66 6.47 -2.19
C PHE A 227 20.87 5.78 -3.54
N VAL A 228 19.87 5.85 -4.42
CA VAL A 228 19.94 5.34 -5.80
C VAL A 228 19.79 6.52 -6.74
N ALA A 229 20.90 7.00 -7.30
CA ALA A 229 20.91 8.11 -8.25
C ALA A 229 20.33 7.73 -9.62
N SER A 230 19.86 8.70 -10.39
CA SER A 230 19.29 8.48 -11.74
C SER A 230 20.31 8.57 -12.90
N ASP A 231 21.56 8.95 -12.61
CA ASP A 231 22.61 9.25 -13.62
C ASP A 231 22.16 10.29 -14.66
N GLY A 232 21.81 11.48 -14.17
CA GLY A 232 21.18 12.54 -14.98
C GLY A 232 19.67 12.37 -15.08
N TRP A 233 19.09 12.85 -16.19
CA TRP A 233 17.64 12.74 -16.40
C TRP A 233 17.26 11.34 -16.84
N LEU A 234 16.33 10.73 -16.10
CA LEU A 234 15.76 9.43 -16.42
C LEU A 234 14.27 9.58 -16.71
N GLY A 235 13.81 9.05 -17.85
CA GLY A 235 12.38 8.95 -18.15
C GLY A 235 11.85 7.52 -18.00
N THR A 236 10.63 7.40 -17.50
CA THR A 236 9.94 6.11 -17.36
C THR A 236 8.49 6.19 -17.82
N VAL A 237 7.98 5.04 -18.23
CA VAL A 237 6.54 4.73 -18.23
C VAL A 237 6.29 3.88 -16.99
N ASP A 238 5.53 4.42 -16.04
CA ASP A 238 5.42 3.87 -14.70
C ASP A 238 4.53 2.62 -14.71
N ARG A 239 5.11 1.52 -14.21
CA ARG A 239 4.48 0.20 -14.12
C ARG A 239 5.03 -0.54 -12.92
N GLU A 240 4.18 -1.37 -12.32
CA GLU A 240 4.59 -2.28 -11.25
C GLU A 240 4.83 -3.68 -11.82
N PRO A 241 5.88 -4.39 -11.37
CA PRO A 241 6.91 -3.95 -10.43
C PRO A 241 8.10 -3.22 -11.08
N ILE A 242 8.18 -3.21 -12.42
CA ILE A 242 9.32 -2.68 -13.18
C ILE A 242 8.80 -1.65 -14.20
N PRO A 243 9.30 -0.41 -14.22
CA PRO A 243 8.93 0.58 -15.23
C PRO A 243 9.53 0.22 -16.59
N LEU A 244 8.96 0.78 -17.65
CA LEU A 244 9.66 0.84 -18.93
C LEU A 244 10.57 2.07 -18.93
N TYR A 245 11.86 1.85 -19.07
CA TYR A 245 12.86 2.91 -19.11
C TYR A 245 12.94 3.51 -20.52
N LEU A 246 12.96 4.84 -20.59
CA LEU A 246 13.29 5.59 -21.80
C LEU A 246 14.79 5.89 -21.79
N ARG A 247 15.43 5.79 -22.96
CA ARG A 247 16.88 6.06 -23.05
C ARG A 247 17.17 7.53 -22.68
N ALA A 248 18.27 7.77 -21.98
CA ALA A 248 18.62 9.12 -21.49
C ALA A 248 18.73 10.17 -22.61
N ASN A 249 19.28 9.78 -23.77
CA ASN A 249 19.37 10.64 -24.96
C ASN A 249 18.02 10.87 -25.67
N THR A 250 17.00 10.08 -25.37
CA THR A 250 15.64 10.27 -25.89
C THR A 250 14.92 11.39 -25.15
N VAL A 251 15.09 11.46 -23.83
CA VAL A 251 14.36 12.43 -23.00
C VAL A 251 15.03 13.80 -22.95
N LYS A 252 16.36 13.87 -22.96
CA LYS A 252 17.10 15.13 -22.96
C LYS A 252 17.19 15.69 -24.38
N LYS A 253 16.49 16.79 -24.64
CA LYS A 253 16.43 17.48 -25.94
C LYS A 253 17.10 18.85 -25.82
N SER A 254 17.30 19.52 -26.95
CA SER A 254 17.96 20.84 -26.97
C SER A 254 17.13 21.88 -26.20
N GLY A 255 17.52 22.15 -24.95
CA GLY A 255 16.92 23.17 -24.08
C GLY A 255 15.73 22.71 -23.23
N GLU A 256 15.37 21.43 -23.23
CA GLU A 256 14.31 20.86 -22.39
C GLU A 256 14.46 19.34 -22.19
N VAL A 257 13.69 18.80 -21.24
CA VAL A 257 13.57 17.36 -21.00
C VAL A 257 12.11 16.97 -21.18
N SER A 258 11.84 16.03 -22.09
CA SER A 258 10.47 15.69 -22.48
C SER A 258 10.27 14.21 -22.78
N ILE A 259 9.05 13.76 -22.54
CA ILE A 259 8.52 12.47 -23.01
C ILE A 259 7.45 12.82 -24.04
N THR A 260 7.69 12.52 -25.31
CA THR A 260 6.75 12.76 -26.41
C THR A 260 6.04 11.48 -26.83
N GLN A 261 4.99 11.61 -27.62
CA GLN A 261 4.27 10.45 -28.16
C GLN A 261 5.18 9.58 -29.05
N ALA A 262 6.11 10.17 -29.79
CA ALA A 262 7.09 9.44 -30.58
C ALA A 262 8.02 8.60 -29.68
N ASP A 263 8.47 9.17 -28.55
CA ASP A 263 9.32 8.47 -27.59
C ASP A 263 8.59 7.24 -27.01
N LEU A 264 7.30 7.40 -26.66
CA LEU A 264 6.45 6.30 -26.18
C LEU A 264 6.25 5.20 -27.23
N GLN A 265 6.09 5.56 -28.50
CA GLN A 265 5.96 4.59 -29.59
C GLN A 265 7.23 3.72 -29.74
N THR A 266 8.42 4.27 -29.47
CA THR A 266 9.68 3.49 -29.54
C THR A 266 9.74 2.33 -28.55
N VAL A 267 8.93 2.39 -27.48
CA VAL A 267 8.80 1.35 -26.45
C VAL A 267 7.44 0.65 -26.50
N GLY A 268 6.71 0.78 -27.63
CA GLY A 268 5.46 0.07 -27.88
C GLY A 268 4.24 0.61 -27.14
N ILE A 269 4.26 1.87 -26.72
CA ILE A 269 3.17 2.50 -25.96
C ILE A 269 2.31 3.37 -26.87
N SER A 270 0.99 3.10 -26.86
CA SER A 270 -0.03 3.93 -27.51
C SER A 270 -0.76 4.80 -26.49
N LEU A 271 -1.24 5.96 -26.95
CA LEU A 271 -2.08 6.88 -26.18
C LEU A 271 -3.57 6.78 -26.56
N THR A 272 -3.96 5.71 -27.27
CA THR A 272 -5.35 5.42 -27.68
C THR A 272 -5.93 4.32 -26.79
N GLY A 273 -6.29 4.64 -25.55
CA GLY A 273 -6.83 3.65 -24.61
C GLY A 273 -6.47 4.01 -23.18
N ASP A 274 -5.77 3.10 -22.50
CA ASP A 274 -5.26 3.38 -21.17
C ASP A 274 -4.02 4.28 -21.27
N ILE A 275 -4.13 5.48 -20.71
CA ILE A 275 -3.08 6.50 -20.77
C ILE A 275 -2.11 6.21 -19.62
N PRO A 276 -0.82 5.95 -19.89
CA PRO A 276 0.10 5.62 -18.83
C PRO A 276 0.51 6.86 -18.04
N GLU A 277 0.85 6.65 -16.77
CA GLU A 277 1.66 7.63 -16.03
C GLU A 277 3.10 7.56 -16.53
N THR A 278 3.70 8.72 -16.77
CA THR A 278 5.10 8.84 -17.15
C THR A 278 5.81 9.75 -16.17
N SER A 279 7.07 9.42 -15.90
CA SER A 279 7.89 10.17 -14.94
C SER A 279 9.21 10.61 -15.53
N LEU A 280 9.64 11.82 -15.17
CA LEU A 280 11.00 12.32 -15.37
C LEU A 280 11.67 12.48 -14.00
N PHE A 281 12.76 11.77 -13.78
CA PHE A 281 13.55 11.79 -12.56
C PHE A 281 14.85 12.56 -12.77
N LEU A 282 15.24 13.33 -11.77
CA LEU A 282 16.58 13.90 -11.63
C LEU A 282 17.01 13.77 -10.18
N ILE A 283 17.83 12.77 -9.88
CA ILE A 283 18.29 12.43 -8.54
C ILE A 283 19.80 12.34 -8.55
N ASP A 284 20.44 13.30 -7.87
CA ASP A 284 21.88 13.49 -7.88
C ASP A 284 22.36 13.94 -6.49
N SER A 285 23.43 13.30 -5.99
CA SER A 285 24.09 13.65 -4.74
C SER A 285 24.74 15.05 -4.73
N THR A 286 24.98 15.66 -5.89
CA THR A 286 25.62 16.99 -5.98
C THR A 286 24.64 18.15 -5.79
N GLY A 287 23.33 17.90 -5.92
CA GLY A 287 22.28 18.90 -5.84
C GLY A 287 21.50 18.90 -4.52
N ILE A 288 22.12 18.41 -3.43
CA ILE A 288 21.46 18.27 -2.13
C ILE A 288 21.32 19.64 -1.45
N VAL A 289 20.10 19.96 -1.02
CA VAL A 289 19.75 21.25 -0.40
C VAL A 289 19.05 21.03 0.95
N ASP A 290 19.22 21.94 1.91
CA ASP A 290 18.49 21.90 3.19
C ASP A 290 16.99 22.08 2.92
N GLY A 291 16.17 21.09 3.26
CA GLY A 291 14.73 21.11 3.04
C GLY A 291 13.98 22.14 3.88
N ARG A 292 14.63 22.80 4.85
CA ARG A 292 14.03 23.89 5.63
C ARG A 292 14.21 25.26 4.99
N HIS A 293 15.17 25.41 4.08
CA HIS A 293 15.52 26.70 3.49
C HIS A 293 15.96 26.54 2.04
N PHE A 294 15.02 26.69 1.11
CA PHE A 294 15.33 26.66 -0.32
C PHE A 294 14.31 27.42 -1.16
N VAL A 295 14.77 27.83 -2.35
CA VAL A 295 13.90 28.29 -3.42
C VAL A 295 14.12 27.36 -4.61
N PHE A 296 13.05 26.74 -5.06
CA PHE A 296 13.02 25.87 -6.23
C PHE A 296 12.22 26.52 -7.34
N GLU A 297 12.74 26.50 -8.57
CA GLU A 297 12.06 27.00 -9.76
C GLU A 297 12.09 25.98 -10.89
N THR A 298 10.96 25.88 -11.59
CA THR A 298 10.80 25.01 -12.76
C THR A 298 9.79 25.59 -13.73
N ALA A 299 9.88 25.22 -15.01
CA ALA A 299 8.81 25.46 -15.97
C ALA A 299 8.39 24.15 -16.62
N VAL A 300 7.08 23.88 -16.62
CA VAL A 300 6.51 22.59 -17.04
C VAL A 300 5.35 22.77 -18.01
N ARG A 301 5.05 21.72 -18.77
CA ARG A 301 3.86 21.62 -19.61
C ARG A 301 3.41 20.17 -19.75
N SER A 302 2.13 19.90 -19.48
CA SER A 302 1.48 18.67 -19.94
C SER A 302 1.14 18.82 -21.43
N THR A 303 1.58 17.86 -22.25
CA THR A 303 1.41 17.90 -23.71
C THR A 303 0.34 16.94 -24.22
N PHE A 304 -0.39 16.28 -23.31
CA PHE A 304 -1.48 15.37 -23.66
C PHE A 304 -2.73 15.69 -22.84
N SER A 305 -3.88 15.77 -23.51
CA SER A 305 -5.15 16.23 -22.92
C SER A 305 -6.37 15.42 -23.36
N GLN A 306 -6.17 14.25 -23.97
CA GLN A 306 -7.25 13.43 -24.52
C GLN A 306 -7.63 12.28 -23.59
N GLY A 307 -8.86 11.77 -23.75
CA GLY A 307 -9.34 10.59 -23.03
C GLY A 307 -9.29 10.74 -21.51
N LYS A 308 -8.65 9.80 -20.81
CA LYS A 308 -8.50 9.86 -19.34
C LYS A 308 -7.59 11.00 -18.86
N ALA A 309 -6.84 11.65 -19.75
CA ALA A 309 -5.90 12.73 -19.43
C ALA A 309 -6.49 14.14 -19.61
N VAL A 310 -7.81 14.30 -19.73
CA VAL A 310 -8.47 15.62 -19.85
C VAL A 310 -8.14 16.58 -18.72
N CYS A 311 -7.88 16.07 -17.52
CA CYS A 311 -7.47 16.89 -16.38
C CYS A 311 -6.01 17.36 -16.46
N GLN A 312 -5.21 16.76 -17.35
CA GLN A 312 -3.78 17.02 -17.52
C GLN A 312 -3.02 17.08 -16.18
N PRO A 313 -3.16 16.06 -15.30
CA PRO A 313 -2.51 16.11 -14.00
C PRO A 313 -0.99 16.15 -14.19
N VAL A 314 -0.35 17.10 -13.51
CA VAL A 314 1.11 17.21 -13.40
C VAL A 314 1.47 17.18 -11.93
N SER A 315 2.46 16.37 -11.59
CA SER A 315 2.99 16.26 -10.23
C SER A 315 4.45 16.67 -10.22
N ILE A 316 4.80 17.75 -9.53
CA ILE A 316 6.18 18.17 -9.31
C ILE A 316 6.55 17.75 -7.89
N ALA A 317 7.33 16.69 -7.74
CA ALA A 317 7.75 16.17 -6.45
C ALA A 317 9.23 16.49 -6.18
N LEU A 318 9.48 17.05 -5.00
CA LEU A 318 10.81 17.23 -4.42
C LEU A 318 11.01 16.09 -3.43
N LEU A 319 11.87 15.13 -3.78
CA LEU A 319 12.17 13.98 -2.95
C LEU A 319 13.14 14.40 -1.85
N CYS A 320 12.85 14.02 -0.61
CA CYS A 320 13.65 14.40 0.54
C CYS A 320 14.13 13.17 1.33
N SER A 321 15.08 13.35 2.25
CA SER A 321 15.64 12.24 3.02
C SER A 321 14.64 11.57 3.96
N THR A 322 13.66 12.32 4.47
CA THR A 322 12.64 11.83 5.42
C THR A 322 11.19 12.09 4.97
N GLY A 323 10.97 12.36 3.68
CA GLY A 323 9.65 12.64 3.13
C GLY A 323 9.71 13.17 1.70
N PHE A 324 8.70 13.93 1.29
CA PHE A 324 8.71 14.64 0.02
C PHE A 324 7.75 15.83 0.05
N HIS A 325 7.97 16.80 -0.82
CA HIS A 325 6.96 17.80 -1.19
C HIS A 325 6.40 17.44 -2.55
N ARG A 326 5.13 17.74 -2.79
CA ARG A 326 4.48 17.51 -4.09
C ARG A 326 3.57 18.67 -4.42
N ILE A 327 3.93 19.42 -5.45
CA ILE A 327 3.14 20.52 -6.01
C ILE A 327 2.35 19.97 -7.19
N PRO A 328 1.02 19.82 -7.06
CA PRO A 328 0.18 19.30 -8.13
C PRO A 328 -0.33 20.47 -9.00
N LEU A 329 -0.51 20.22 -10.29
CA LEU A 329 -1.17 21.13 -11.22
C LEU A 329 -2.18 20.34 -12.06
N SER A 330 -3.21 21.02 -12.53
CA SER A 330 -4.17 20.49 -13.51
C SER A 330 -4.75 21.63 -14.33
N VAL A 331 -5.59 21.31 -15.31
CA VAL A 331 -6.51 22.32 -15.86
C VAL A 331 -7.45 22.86 -14.76
N PRO A 332 -7.99 24.10 -14.89
CA PRO A 332 -8.80 24.72 -13.84
C PRO A 332 -10.03 23.89 -13.42
N GLY A 333 -10.65 23.16 -14.36
CA GLY A 333 -11.83 22.34 -14.09
C GLY A 333 -11.59 21.11 -13.18
N CYS A 334 -10.33 20.75 -12.90
CA CYS A 334 -10.00 19.55 -12.13
C CYS A 334 -9.28 19.82 -10.81
N VAL A 335 -9.26 21.07 -10.32
CA VAL A 335 -8.52 21.43 -9.10
C VAL A 335 -8.98 20.69 -7.84
N GLY A 336 -10.22 20.18 -7.84
CA GLY A 336 -10.77 19.35 -6.76
C GLY A 336 -10.05 18.01 -6.56
N GLU A 337 -9.42 17.48 -7.62
CA GLU A 337 -8.66 16.21 -7.56
C GLU A 337 -7.22 16.40 -7.05
N LEU A 338 -6.79 17.66 -6.89
CA LEU A 338 -5.43 17.97 -6.48
C LEU A 338 -5.22 17.63 -5.00
N ARG A 339 -4.01 17.15 -4.71
CA ARG A 339 -3.53 16.96 -3.34
C ARG A 339 -2.16 17.60 -3.26
N LEU A 340 -2.02 18.71 -2.58
CA LEU A 340 -0.73 19.37 -2.33
C LEU A 340 -0.08 18.71 -1.11
N VAL A 341 1.23 18.47 -1.16
CA VAL A 341 2.00 17.94 -0.03
C VAL A 341 3.16 18.87 0.27
N THR A 342 3.22 19.38 1.50
CA THR A 342 4.30 20.24 2.01
C THR A 342 4.83 19.63 3.31
N GLY A 343 5.88 18.80 3.18
CA GLY A 343 6.36 17.94 4.26
C GLY A 343 5.32 16.92 4.69
N ASN A 344 4.97 16.87 5.98
CA ASN A 344 3.95 15.93 6.49
C ASN A 344 2.52 16.46 6.35
N THR A 345 2.33 17.66 5.78
CA THR A 345 1.01 18.27 5.60
C THR A 345 0.47 17.94 4.20
N MET A 346 -0.72 17.34 4.15
CA MET A 346 -1.46 17.11 2.90
C MET A 346 -2.68 18.02 2.84
N VAL A 347 -2.82 18.79 1.76
CA VAL A 347 -3.96 19.69 1.50
C VAL A 347 -4.74 19.16 0.30
N SER A 348 -6.03 18.89 0.50
CA SER A 348 -6.92 18.34 -0.54
C SER A 348 -7.73 19.44 -1.23
N GLY A 349 -7.79 19.42 -2.56
CA GLY A 349 -8.63 20.31 -3.36
C GLY A 349 -10.13 20.08 -3.15
N GLN A 350 -10.52 18.94 -2.57
CA GLN A 350 -11.91 18.65 -2.21
C GLN A 350 -12.38 19.44 -0.99
N THR A 351 -11.46 19.90 -0.15
CA THR A 351 -11.75 20.57 1.14
C THR A 351 -11.07 21.94 1.27
N THR A 352 -10.31 22.36 0.27
CA THR A 352 -9.53 23.60 0.30
C THR A 352 -9.48 24.18 -1.11
N ASP A 353 -9.64 25.50 -1.21
CA ASP A 353 -9.53 26.19 -2.50
C ASP A 353 -8.08 26.12 -3.02
N LEU A 354 -7.89 25.30 -4.05
CA LEU A 354 -6.63 25.15 -4.79
C LEU A 354 -6.76 25.70 -6.22
N THR A 355 -7.70 26.61 -6.49
CA THR A 355 -7.94 27.20 -7.82
C THR A 355 -6.68 27.81 -8.44
N GLY A 356 -5.78 28.36 -7.63
CA GLY A 356 -4.50 28.90 -8.10
C GLY A 356 -3.52 27.85 -8.66
N LEU A 357 -3.75 26.56 -8.43
CA LEU A 357 -3.00 25.45 -9.03
C LEU A 357 -3.64 24.94 -10.34
N GLY A 358 -4.79 25.53 -10.73
CA GLY A 358 -5.41 25.33 -12.04
C GLY A 358 -4.77 26.19 -13.11
N VAL A 359 -4.22 25.58 -14.16
CA VAL A 359 -3.35 26.24 -15.15
C VAL A 359 -3.70 25.90 -16.60
N ASP A 360 -3.31 26.78 -17.50
CA ASP A 360 -3.42 26.60 -18.95
C ASP A 360 -2.10 26.08 -19.51
N PHE A 361 -2.05 24.78 -19.84
CA PHE A 361 -0.87 24.12 -20.41
C PHE A 361 -0.64 24.42 -21.90
N SER A 362 -1.43 25.27 -22.56
CA SER A 362 -1.06 25.76 -23.91
C SER A 362 0.24 26.57 -23.89
N ARG A 363 0.59 27.12 -22.71
CA ARG A 363 1.79 27.91 -22.44
C ARG A 363 2.67 27.21 -21.41
N TRP A 364 3.92 27.65 -21.29
CA TRP A 364 4.79 27.23 -20.19
C TRP A 364 4.22 27.70 -18.86
N VAL A 365 4.12 26.78 -17.91
CA VAL A 365 3.69 27.08 -16.54
C VAL A 365 4.95 27.21 -15.68
N LEU A 366 5.23 28.43 -15.23
CA LEU A 366 6.34 28.70 -14.30
C LEU A 366 5.87 28.42 -12.88
N VAL A 367 6.61 27.58 -12.16
CA VAL A 367 6.37 27.25 -10.76
C VAL A 367 7.59 27.64 -9.95
N ARG A 368 7.36 28.39 -8.87
CA ARG A 368 8.36 28.67 -7.84
C ARG A 368 7.84 28.16 -6.51
N TYR A 369 8.63 27.32 -5.84
CA TYR A 369 8.33 26.78 -4.52
C TYR A 369 9.39 27.26 -3.54
N GLU A 370 8.96 27.90 -2.46
CA GLU A 370 9.85 28.46 -1.45
C GLU A 370 9.52 27.84 -0.10
N VAL A 371 10.55 27.32 0.56
CA VAL A 371 10.49 26.90 1.97
C VAL A 371 11.44 27.76 2.76
N ASN A 372 10.94 28.41 3.80
CA ASN A 372 11.73 29.17 4.74
C ASN A 372 11.30 28.84 6.18
N GLY A 373 12.12 28.05 6.87
CA GLY A 373 11.82 27.48 8.16
C GLY A 373 10.63 26.53 8.06
N LYS A 374 9.49 26.94 8.62
CA LYS A 374 8.23 26.18 8.54
C LYS A 374 7.27 26.74 7.51
N LYS A 375 7.64 27.75 6.74
CA LYS A 375 6.70 28.42 5.82
C LYS A 375 6.93 27.93 4.39
N ALA A 376 5.91 27.31 3.81
CA ALA A 376 5.88 26.90 2.41
C ALA A 376 5.03 27.87 1.59
N SER A 377 5.57 28.35 0.47
CA SER A 377 4.87 29.24 -0.47
C SER A 377 5.01 28.71 -1.90
N VAL A 378 3.88 28.59 -2.60
CA VAL A 378 3.82 28.17 -4.00
C VAL A 378 3.40 29.36 -4.84
N TYR A 379 4.18 29.64 -5.88
CA TYR A 379 3.90 30.64 -6.88
C TYR A 379 3.72 29.97 -8.23
N VAL A 380 2.69 30.37 -8.97
CA VAL A 380 2.45 29.94 -10.35
C VAL A 380 2.38 31.19 -11.21
N ASN A 381 3.20 31.26 -12.25
CA ASN A 381 3.33 32.42 -13.14
C ASN A 381 3.48 33.74 -12.36
N ASN A 382 4.38 33.74 -11.37
CA ASN A 382 4.70 34.86 -10.46
C ASN A 382 3.56 35.32 -9.52
N ARG A 383 2.43 34.61 -9.47
CA ARG A 383 1.36 34.85 -8.50
C ARG A 383 1.48 33.87 -7.34
N LEU A 384 1.40 34.37 -6.10
CA LEU A 384 1.27 33.51 -4.92
C LEU A 384 -0.09 32.80 -4.97
N VAL A 385 -0.08 31.47 -4.97
CA VAL A 385 -1.29 30.64 -5.11
C VAL A 385 -1.55 29.75 -3.91
N TYR A 386 -0.54 29.49 -3.09
CA TYR A 386 -0.68 28.81 -1.82
C TYR A 386 0.37 29.30 -0.83
N GLN A 387 -0.03 29.40 0.43
CA GLN A 387 0.89 29.61 1.54
C GLN A 387 0.38 28.83 2.75
N GLY A 388 1.28 28.09 3.39
CA GLY A 388 0.95 27.29 4.55
C GLY A 388 2.17 27.01 5.41
N ASN A 389 1.92 26.43 6.57
CA ASN A 389 2.99 25.96 7.45
C ASN A 389 3.28 24.48 7.18
N GLU A 390 4.54 24.17 6.96
CA GLU A 390 5.06 22.81 6.94
C GLU A 390 5.05 22.22 8.36
N SER A 391 4.75 20.93 8.42
CA SER A 391 4.84 20.15 9.63
C SER A 391 5.87 19.03 9.44
N GLY A 392 6.64 18.76 10.48
CA GLY A 392 7.74 17.79 10.44
C GLY A 392 9.04 18.32 9.86
N ASP A 393 10.07 17.49 9.90
CA ASP A 393 11.37 17.71 9.27
C ASP A 393 11.50 16.73 8.10
N VAL A 394 11.66 17.28 6.89
CA VAL A 394 11.86 16.53 5.65
C VAL A 394 13.33 16.21 5.37
N GLY A 395 14.23 16.77 6.18
CA GLY A 395 15.67 16.67 6.03
C GLY A 395 16.15 17.37 4.77
N GLN A 396 16.95 16.69 3.95
CA GLN A 396 17.53 17.28 2.75
C GLN A 396 16.69 16.97 1.52
N VAL A 397 16.57 17.92 0.59
CA VAL A 397 16.05 17.67 -0.76
C VAL A 397 17.16 17.00 -1.58
N VAL A 398 16.85 15.83 -2.14
CA VAL A 398 17.84 14.92 -2.77
C VAL A 398 17.56 14.64 -4.24
N GLY A 399 16.42 15.11 -4.75
CA GLY A 399 16.08 14.96 -6.16
C GLY A 399 14.67 15.39 -6.49
N LEU A 400 14.35 15.24 -7.77
CA LEU A 400 13.08 15.66 -8.37
C LEU A 400 12.44 14.50 -9.11
N ARG A 401 11.10 14.44 -9.05
CA ARG A 401 10.27 13.61 -9.93
C ARG A 401 9.15 14.47 -10.50
N TYR A 402 9.04 14.50 -11.82
CA TYR A 402 7.90 15.07 -12.52
C TYR A 402 7.04 13.95 -13.05
N GLY A 403 5.78 13.88 -12.61
CA GLY A 403 4.80 12.91 -13.10
C GLY A 403 3.78 13.56 -14.04
N PHE A 404 3.43 12.87 -15.11
CA PHE A 404 2.43 13.26 -16.09
C PHE A 404 1.51 12.08 -16.39
N LEU A 405 0.24 12.35 -16.71
CA LEU A 405 -0.60 11.35 -17.38
C LEU A 405 -0.47 11.52 -18.90
N GLY A 406 0.25 10.61 -19.55
CA GLY A 406 0.59 10.69 -20.97
C GLY A 406 1.96 11.35 -21.21
N THR A 407 1.98 12.48 -21.91
CA THR A 407 3.23 13.16 -22.33
C THR A 407 3.41 14.49 -21.61
N GLY A 408 4.66 14.89 -21.42
CA GLY A 408 5.00 16.12 -20.72
C GLY A 408 6.42 16.60 -20.99
N THR A 409 6.66 17.86 -20.66
CA THR A 409 7.97 18.49 -20.83
C THR A 409 8.31 19.41 -19.67
N VAL A 410 9.60 19.46 -19.35
CA VAL A 410 10.24 20.27 -18.31
C VAL A 410 11.33 21.10 -18.97
N LYS A 411 11.20 22.43 -18.92
CA LYS A 411 12.17 23.33 -19.56
C LYS A 411 13.47 23.44 -18.75
N PHE A 412 13.34 23.59 -17.44
CA PHE A 412 14.44 23.66 -16.50
C PHE A 412 13.96 23.28 -15.10
N ALA A 413 14.92 22.90 -14.25
CA ALA A 413 14.72 22.65 -12.83
C ALA A 413 15.95 23.18 -12.11
N ARG A 414 15.78 24.12 -11.16
CA ARG A 414 16.90 24.74 -10.46
C ARG A 414 16.55 25.08 -9.03
N PHE A 415 17.53 24.91 -8.15
CA PHE A 415 17.52 25.47 -6.82
C PHE A 415 18.33 26.77 -6.83
N GLN A 416 17.82 27.80 -6.17
CA GLN A 416 18.61 28.98 -5.83
C GLN A 416 19.12 28.80 -4.41
N ASN A 417 20.42 29.03 -4.21
CA ASN A 417 20.95 29.17 -2.86
C ASN A 417 20.31 30.42 -2.25
N VAL A 418 19.55 30.23 -1.18
CA VAL A 418 19.15 31.35 -0.33
C VAL A 418 20.34 31.59 0.57
N ASP A 419 21.23 32.51 0.18
CA ASP A 419 22.30 32.95 1.05
C ASP A 419 21.67 33.45 2.36
N LEU A 420 22.07 32.85 3.48
CA LEU A 420 21.65 33.24 4.84
C LEU A 420 22.30 34.56 5.26
#